data_AF-A0A2H0KJN8-F1
#
_entry.id   AF-A0A2H0KJN8-F1
#
_cell.length_a   1.000
_cell.length_b   1.000
_cell.length_c   1.000
_cell.angle_alpha   90.00
_cell.angle_beta   90.00
_cell.angle_gamma   90.00
#
_symmetry.space_group_name_H-M   'P 1'
#
loop_
_entity.id
_entity.type
_entity.pdbx_description
1 polymer ?
#
loop_
_entity_poly.entity_id
_entity_poly.type
_entity_poly.pdbx_seq_one_letter_code
_entity_poly.pdbx_strand_id
1 'polypeptide(L)'
;MTKEEIKKALSKIKIDASWSFSEKTRKDTAYITHGYHRYPAKFIPQIVSRLTEKYTKKDDLVVDPFGGCGTTLVESKILGRKSVGVDINPVAVLITKAKITPISPVKLEKEFSVLKDKLNFYSDQTNVRLPTHDRIDYWFEPEEKRKLAFIFKKISELKDQDIRDFF
;
A
#
# COMPACT_ATOMS: atom_id res chain seq x y z
N MET A 1 21.04 -7.72 34.20
CA MET A 1 21.55 -6.39 33.83
C MET A 1 20.80 -5.32 34.60
N THR A 2 21.50 -4.50 35.36
CA THR A 2 20.93 -3.34 36.06
C THR A 2 20.69 -2.18 35.10
N LYS A 3 19.86 -1.20 35.51
CA LYS A 3 19.61 0.02 34.73
C LYS A 3 20.89 0.77 34.36
N GLU A 4 21.85 0.81 35.27
CA GLU A 4 23.12 1.50 35.05
C GLU A 4 24.05 0.73 34.10
N GLU A 5 23.99 -0.61 34.11
CA GLU A 5 24.69 -1.43 33.11
C GLU A 5 24.11 -1.22 31.70
N ILE A 6 22.78 -1.13 31.55
CA ILE A 6 22.14 -0.82 30.26
C ILE A 6 22.58 0.54 29.74
N LYS A 7 22.51 1.60 30.58
CA LYS A 7 22.94 2.94 30.17
C LYS A 7 24.40 2.98 29.76
N LYS A 8 25.29 2.36 30.53
CA LYS A 8 26.73 2.28 30.23
C LYS A 8 27.01 1.47 28.96
N ALA A 9 26.18 0.48 28.63
CA ALA A 9 26.27 -0.25 27.38
C ALA A 9 25.82 0.61 26.19
N LEU A 10 24.66 1.27 26.30
CA LEU A 10 24.10 2.12 25.24
C LEU A 10 24.97 3.36 24.97
N SER A 11 25.59 3.94 26.00
CA SER A 11 26.46 5.12 25.85
C SER A 11 27.72 4.86 25.02
N LYS A 12 28.11 3.60 24.84
CA LYS A 12 29.25 3.19 24.01
C LYS A 12 28.87 2.97 22.55
N ILE A 13 27.58 2.92 22.22
CA ILE A 13 27.12 2.69 20.86
C ILE A 13 27.36 3.96 20.05
N LYS A 14 28.19 3.85 19.01
CA LYS A 14 28.39 4.94 18.06
C LYS A 14 27.08 5.20 17.31
N ILE A 15 26.60 6.44 17.38
CA ILE A 15 25.42 6.86 16.62
C ILE A 15 25.81 7.01 15.15
N ASP A 16 25.08 6.33 14.28
CA ASP A 16 25.20 6.48 12.84
C ASP A 16 24.04 7.34 12.33
N ALA A 17 24.32 8.63 12.14
CA ALA A 17 23.33 9.61 11.69
C ALA A 17 22.79 9.31 10.27
N SER A 18 23.47 8.49 9.48
CA SER A 18 23.00 8.14 8.13
C SER A 18 21.68 7.36 8.14
N TRP A 19 21.31 6.73 9.26
CA TRP A 19 20.03 6.04 9.45
C TRP A 19 18.85 6.95 9.78
N SER A 20 19.11 8.24 10.01
CA SER A 20 18.04 9.23 10.21
C SER A 20 17.34 9.61 8.91
N PHE A 21 18.03 9.47 7.77
CA PHE A 21 17.55 9.91 6.45
C PHE A 21 17.00 11.35 6.49
N SER A 22 17.62 12.21 7.32
CA SER A 22 17.16 13.58 7.61
C SER A 22 17.07 14.47 6.36
N GLU A 23 17.79 14.11 5.30
CA GLU A 23 17.78 14.80 4.02
C GLU A 23 16.62 14.39 3.10
N LYS A 24 15.88 13.33 3.44
CA LYS A 24 14.78 12.82 2.60
C LYS A 24 13.49 13.59 2.83
N THR A 25 12.89 14.02 1.73
CA THR A 25 11.59 14.69 1.74
C THR A 25 10.43 13.69 1.72
N ARG A 26 9.20 14.20 1.91
CA ARG A 26 7.99 13.39 1.72
C ARG A 26 7.88 12.82 0.31
N LYS A 27 8.35 13.56 -0.70
CA LYS A 27 8.35 13.10 -2.10
C LYS A 27 9.28 11.90 -2.26
N ASP A 28 10.47 11.96 -1.66
CA ASP A 28 11.46 10.87 -1.73
C ASP A 28 10.96 9.59 -1.04
N THR A 29 10.17 9.74 0.02
CA THR A 29 9.58 8.60 0.76
C THR A 29 8.26 8.07 0.17
N ALA A 30 7.77 8.69 -0.91
CA ALA A 30 6.53 8.33 -1.60
C ALA A 30 6.73 7.95 -3.07
N TYR A 31 7.97 7.72 -3.50
CA TYR A 31 8.30 7.43 -4.89
C TYR A 31 7.66 6.13 -5.42
N ILE A 32 7.48 6.05 -6.74
CA ILE A 32 6.84 4.91 -7.45
C ILE A 32 5.47 4.58 -6.81
N THR A 33 5.27 3.35 -6.32
CA THR A 33 3.99 2.89 -5.78
C THR A 33 3.86 3.14 -4.28
N HIS A 34 4.92 3.62 -3.59
CA HIS A 34 4.83 3.98 -2.16
C HIS A 34 3.84 5.10 -1.87
N GLY A 35 3.50 5.89 -2.90
CA GLY A 35 2.52 6.98 -2.85
C GLY A 35 1.08 6.57 -3.10
N TYR A 36 0.79 5.32 -3.50
CA TYR A 36 -0.57 4.90 -3.89
C TYR A 36 -1.60 5.02 -2.75
N HIS A 37 -1.21 4.65 -1.52
CA HIS A 37 -2.11 4.73 -0.37
C HIS A 37 -1.36 5.07 0.92
N ARG A 38 -2.00 5.83 1.81
CA ARG A 38 -1.47 6.10 3.16
C ARG A 38 -1.81 4.92 4.07
N TYR A 39 -0.84 4.39 4.79
CA TYR A 39 -1.07 3.34 5.78
C TYR A 39 -0.37 3.75 7.09
N PRO A 40 -1.03 3.61 8.25
CA PRO A 40 -0.45 4.00 9.52
C PRO A 40 0.81 3.19 9.84
N ALA A 41 1.71 3.78 10.62
CA ALA A 41 2.93 3.13 11.14
C ALA A 41 3.85 2.49 10.06
N LYS A 42 3.88 3.03 8.83
CA LYS A 42 4.81 2.57 7.79
C LYS A 42 6.24 3.05 8.04
N PHE A 43 7.23 2.19 7.78
CA PHE A 43 8.63 2.62 7.63
C PHE A 43 8.84 3.35 6.30
N ILE A 44 9.83 4.25 6.26
CA ILE A 44 10.25 4.88 5.00
C ILE A 44 10.93 3.85 4.09
N PRO A 45 10.75 3.94 2.77
CA PRO A 45 11.33 2.96 1.84
C PRO A 45 12.86 2.84 1.94
N GLN A 46 13.56 3.93 2.24
CA GLN A 46 15.02 3.98 2.28
C GLN A 46 15.65 3.09 3.35
N ILE A 47 14.96 2.88 4.49
CA ILE A 47 15.41 1.95 5.53
C ILE A 47 15.44 0.53 4.96
N VAL A 48 14.34 0.13 4.33
CA VAL A 48 14.18 -1.20 3.74
C VAL A 48 15.14 -1.41 2.59
N SER A 49 15.29 -0.42 1.72
CA SER A 49 16.22 -0.45 0.59
C SER A 49 17.63 -0.75 1.07
N ARG A 50 18.13 0.05 2.04
CA ARG A 50 19.47 -0.10 2.61
C ARG A 50 19.66 -1.46 3.29
N LEU A 51 18.66 -1.94 4.05
CA LEU A 51 18.73 -3.25 4.71
C LEU A 51 18.77 -4.38 3.67
N THR A 52 17.92 -4.31 2.65
CA THR A 52 17.84 -5.32 1.58
C THR A 52 19.14 -5.37 0.79
N GLU A 53 19.68 -4.24 0.37
CA GLU A 53 20.97 -4.17 -0.32
C GLU A 53 22.13 -4.72 0.52
N LYS A 54 22.14 -4.41 1.82
CA LYS A 54 23.23 -4.81 2.72
C LYS A 54 23.23 -6.31 3.03
N TYR A 55 22.06 -6.93 3.15
CA TYR A 55 21.94 -8.29 3.69
C TYR A 55 21.48 -9.34 2.67
N THR A 56 21.21 -8.96 1.43
CA THR A 56 20.74 -9.89 0.39
C THR A 56 21.42 -9.62 -0.95
N LYS A 57 21.35 -10.57 -1.87
CA LYS A 57 21.79 -10.46 -3.26
C LYS A 57 20.57 -10.51 -4.20
N LYS A 58 20.79 -10.19 -5.47
CA LYS A 58 19.77 -10.36 -6.51
C LYS A 58 19.26 -11.81 -6.49
N ASP A 59 17.96 -11.99 -6.72
CA ASP A 59 17.25 -13.27 -6.73
C ASP A 59 17.11 -13.98 -5.37
N ASP A 60 17.71 -13.46 -4.28
CA ASP A 60 17.41 -13.91 -2.91
C ASP A 60 15.94 -13.67 -2.56
N LEU A 61 15.44 -14.46 -1.61
CA LEU A 61 14.08 -14.34 -1.08
C LEU A 61 14.06 -13.48 0.19
N VAL A 62 13.29 -12.40 0.15
CA VAL A 62 12.98 -11.56 1.32
C VAL A 62 11.59 -11.92 1.85
N VAL A 63 11.48 -12.20 3.15
CA VAL A 63 10.21 -12.54 3.79
C VAL A 63 9.87 -11.48 4.84
N ASP A 64 8.67 -10.93 4.76
CA ASP A 64 8.12 -9.99 5.74
C ASP A 64 6.84 -10.55 6.38
N PRO A 65 6.88 -11.08 7.62
CA PRO A 65 5.71 -11.65 8.28
C PRO A 65 4.71 -10.58 8.78
N PHE A 66 5.07 -9.30 8.70
CA PHE A 66 4.23 -8.16 9.10
C PHE A 66 4.25 -7.09 7.99
N GLY A 67 3.93 -7.53 6.78
CA GLY A 67 4.19 -6.79 5.55
C GLY A 67 3.46 -5.45 5.44
N GLY A 68 2.39 -5.23 6.20
CA GLY A 68 1.63 -3.99 6.20
C GLY A 68 1.18 -3.60 4.79
N CYS A 69 1.47 -2.36 4.39
CA CYS A 69 1.19 -1.88 3.04
C CYS A 69 2.28 -2.24 2.01
N GLY A 70 3.17 -3.20 2.31
CA GLY A 70 4.04 -3.83 1.34
C GLY A 70 5.30 -3.04 0.99
N THR A 71 5.79 -2.14 1.85
CA THR A 71 7.03 -1.40 1.59
C THR A 71 8.21 -2.35 1.33
N THR A 72 8.33 -3.44 2.10
CA THR A 72 9.35 -4.48 1.92
C THR A 72 9.28 -5.12 0.54
N LEU A 73 8.07 -5.44 0.06
CA LEU A 73 7.88 -6.15 -1.20
C LEU A 73 8.15 -5.23 -2.41
N VAL A 74 7.74 -3.96 -2.31
CA VAL A 74 8.04 -2.97 -3.36
C VAL A 74 9.54 -2.75 -3.50
N GLU A 75 10.24 -2.49 -2.39
CA GLU A 75 11.70 -2.31 -2.40
C GLU A 75 12.44 -3.56 -2.87
N SER A 76 12.03 -4.74 -2.40
CA SER A 76 12.59 -6.01 -2.87
C SER A 76 12.46 -6.14 -4.38
N LYS A 77 11.30 -5.79 -4.96
CA LYS A 77 11.07 -5.85 -6.40
C LYS A 77 11.96 -4.85 -7.16
N ILE A 78 12.08 -3.62 -6.68
CA ILE A 78 12.95 -2.59 -7.27
C ILE A 78 14.40 -3.07 -7.31
N LEU A 79 14.85 -3.73 -6.24
CA LEU A 79 16.19 -4.28 -6.10
C LEU A 79 16.39 -5.65 -6.77
N GLY A 80 15.37 -6.20 -7.45
CA GLY A 80 15.47 -7.51 -8.11
C GLY A 80 15.60 -8.70 -7.16
N ARG A 81 14.96 -8.62 -5.98
CA ARG A 81 14.78 -9.74 -5.03
C ARG A 81 13.41 -10.36 -5.20
N LYS A 82 13.31 -11.66 -4.93
CA LYS A 82 12.02 -12.32 -4.71
C LYS A 82 11.51 -11.89 -3.34
N SER A 83 10.20 -11.77 -3.17
CA SER A 83 9.65 -11.42 -1.86
C SER A 83 8.30 -12.06 -1.58
N VAL A 84 8.05 -12.32 -0.30
CA VAL A 84 6.78 -12.80 0.24
C VAL A 84 6.44 -11.96 1.47
N GLY A 85 5.19 -11.50 1.54
CA GLY A 85 4.68 -10.73 2.67
C GLY A 85 3.38 -11.32 3.17
N VAL A 86 3.19 -11.29 4.49
CA VAL A 86 1.93 -11.67 5.14
C VAL A 86 1.47 -10.52 6.02
N ASP A 87 0.17 -10.27 6.03
CA ASP A 87 -0.47 -9.35 6.98
C ASP A 87 -1.87 -9.87 7.30
N ILE A 88 -2.32 -9.67 8.54
CA ILE A 88 -3.66 -10.08 8.99
C ILE A 88 -4.75 -9.14 8.45
N ASN A 89 -4.41 -7.88 8.15
CA ASN A 89 -5.35 -6.89 7.68
C ASN A 89 -5.56 -7.06 6.16
N PRO A 90 -6.77 -7.46 5.71
CA PRO A 90 -7.03 -7.65 4.28
C PRO A 90 -6.89 -6.37 3.46
N VAL A 91 -7.09 -5.19 4.06
CA VAL A 91 -6.86 -3.90 3.40
C VAL A 91 -5.37 -3.69 3.13
N ALA A 92 -4.51 -4.07 4.08
CA ALA A 92 -3.06 -3.97 3.92
C ALA A 92 -2.56 -4.90 2.80
N VAL A 93 -3.13 -6.11 2.72
CA VAL A 93 -2.88 -7.08 1.63
C VAL A 93 -3.34 -6.51 0.28
N LEU A 94 -4.53 -5.92 0.19
CA LEU A 94 -5.03 -5.30 -1.05
C LEU A 94 -4.13 -4.15 -1.52
N ILE A 95 -3.77 -3.24 -0.62
CA ILE A 95 -2.84 -2.13 -0.92
C ILE A 95 -1.50 -2.70 -1.42
N THR A 96 -0.99 -3.74 -0.75
CA THR A 96 0.26 -4.38 -1.14
C THR A 96 0.18 -4.95 -2.55
N LYS A 97 -0.89 -5.69 -2.88
CA LYS A 97 -1.15 -6.22 -4.23
C LYS A 97 -1.15 -5.11 -5.28
N ALA A 98 -1.96 -4.06 -5.08
CA ALA A 98 -2.03 -2.93 -5.99
C ALA A 98 -0.65 -2.26 -6.23
N LYS A 99 0.20 -2.22 -5.21
CA LYS A 99 1.54 -1.61 -5.30
C LYS A 99 2.59 -2.48 -5.98
N ILE A 100 2.46 -3.81 -5.94
CA ILE A 100 3.48 -4.74 -6.45
C ILE A 100 3.09 -5.39 -7.77
N THR A 101 1.81 -5.34 -8.15
CA THR A 101 1.32 -5.87 -9.42
C THR A 101 1.59 -4.86 -10.55
N PRO A 102 2.45 -5.18 -11.52
CA PRO A 102 2.71 -4.28 -12.63
C PRO A 102 1.55 -4.32 -13.63
N ILE A 103 0.96 -3.17 -13.90
CA ILE A 103 -0.11 -3.03 -14.89
C ILE A 103 0.41 -2.13 -16.01
N SER A 104 0.19 -2.55 -17.27
CA SER A 104 0.53 -1.72 -18.43
C SER A 104 -0.21 -0.39 -18.35
N PRO A 105 0.47 0.77 -18.44
CA PRO A 105 -0.18 2.08 -18.39
C PRO A 105 -1.28 2.24 -19.44
N VAL A 106 -1.03 1.78 -20.67
CA VAL A 106 -2.01 1.83 -21.78
C VAL A 106 -3.26 1.01 -21.45
N LYS A 107 -3.08 -0.18 -20.87
CA LYS A 107 -4.21 -1.01 -20.43
C LYS A 107 -4.98 -0.31 -19.31
N LEU A 108 -4.28 0.23 -18.33
CA LEU A 108 -4.91 0.91 -17.20
C LEU A 108 -5.71 2.14 -17.62
N GLU A 109 -5.16 2.97 -18.51
CA GLU A 109 -5.83 4.14 -19.07
C GLU A 109 -7.09 3.77 -19.86
N LYS A 110 -7.02 2.69 -20.63
CA LYS A 110 -8.18 2.14 -21.36
C LYS A 110 -9.28 1.68 -20.40
N GLU A 111 -8.94 0.87 -19.41
CA GLU A 111 -9.90 0.38 -18.42
C GLU A 111 -10.48 1.53 -17.58
N PHE A 112 -9.66 2.53 -17.24
CA PHE A 112 -10.10 3.73 -16.54
C PHE A 112 -11.12 4.53 -17.36
N SER A 113 -10.87 4.70 -18.66
CA SER A 113 -11.79 5.39 -19.58
C SER A 113 -13.13 4.66 -19.64
N VAL A 114 -13.11 3.33 -19.79
CA VAL A 114 -14.32 2.50 -19.78
C VAL A 114 -15.06 2.59 -18.44
N LEU A 115 -14.34 2.55 -17.31
CA LEU A 115 -14.94 2.69 -15.99
C LEU A 115 -15.58 4.07 -15.84
N LYS A 116 -14.89 5.14 -16.24
CA LYS A 116 -15.40 6.52 -16.19
C LYS A 116 -16.69 6.66 -17.00
N ASP A 117 -16.75 6.10 -18.21
CA ASP A 117 -17.97 6.13 -19.03
C ASP A 117 -19.12 5.38 -18.34
N LYS A 118 -18.84 4.23 -17.72
CA LYS A 118 -19.84 3.50 -16.93
C LYS A 118 -20.33 4.29 -15.71
N LEU A 119 -19.46 5.11 -15.11
CA LEU A 119 -19.82 5.92 -13.96
C LEU A 119 -20.76 7.08 -14.34
N ASN A 120 -20.72 7.57 -15.58
CA ASN A 120 -21.63 8.62 -16.08
C ASN A 120 -23.10 8.18 -16.12
N PHE A 121 -23.39 6.88 -16.08
CA PHE A 121 -24.76 6.36 -16.01
C PHE A 121 -25.36 6.37 -14.60
N TYR A 122 -24.65 6.92 -13.61
CA TYR A 122 -25.21 7.10 -12.28
C TYR A 122 -26.46 8.00 -12.32
N SER A 123 -27.50 7.57 -11.63
CA SER A 123 -28.67 8.39 -11.30
C SER A 123 -29.19 8.00 -9.93
N ASP A 124 -29.93 8.89 -9.28
CA ASP A 124 -30.52 8.59 -7.96
C ASP A 124 -31.54 7.45 -8.02
N GLN A 125 -32.04 7.10 -9.20
CA GLN A 125 -32.93 5.96 -9.43
C GLN A 125 -32.17 4.65 -9.68
N THR A 126 -30.85 4.68 -9.84
CA THR A 126 -30.05 3.50 -10.18
C THR A 126 -30.11 2.45 -9.07
N ASN A 127 -30.45 1.21 -9.41
CA ASN A 127 -30.50 0.14 -8.42
C ASN A 127 -29.09 -0.26 -7.96
N VAL A 128 -28.80 0.03 -6.69
CA VAL A 128 -27.52 -0.24 -6.03
C VAL A 128 -27.79 -0.90 -4.68
N ARG A 129 -27.09 -2.01 -4.41
CA ARG A 129 -27.11 -2.66 -3.11
C ARG A 129 -26.24 -1.85 -2.15
N LEU A 130 -26.85 -1.26 -1.13
CA LEU A 130 -26.13 -0.52 -0.10
C LEU A 130 -25.55 -1.50 0.94
N PRO A 131 -24.32 -1.28 1.42
CA PRO A 131 -23.79 -2.02 2.56
C PRO A 131 -24.56 -1.63 3.82
N THR A 132 -24.81 -2.58 4.72
CA THR A 132 -25.46 -2.32 6.03
C THR A 132 -24.42 -2.49 7.12
N HIS A 133 -23.94 -1.39 7.69
CA HIS A 133 -22.94 -1.42 8.75
C HIS A 133 -22.90 -0.07 9.49
N ASP A 134 -23.08 -0.08 10.82
CA ASP A 134 -23.21 1.12 11.65
C ASP A 134 -22.11 2.16 11.44
N ARG A 135 -20.85 1.71 11.34
CA ARG A 135 -19.74 2.63 11.05
C ARG A 135 -19.86 3.32 9.68
N ILE A 136 -20.35 2.62 8.65
CA ILE A 136 -20.50 3.23 7.33
C ILE A 136 -21.58 4.31 7.40
N ASP A 137 -22.69 4.02 8.08
CA ASP A 137 -23.78 4.96 8.30
C ASP A 137 -23.38 6.15 9.18
N TYR A 138 -22.43 5.95 10.09
CA TYR A 138 -21.85 7.01 10.90
C TYR A 138 -20.93 7.95 10.11
N TRP A 139 -20.13 7.42 9.19
CA TRP A 139 -19.11 8.19 8.45
C TRP A 139 -19.62 8.82 7.16
N PHE A 140 -20.68 8.29 6.55
CA PHE A 140 -21.15 8.72 5.24
C PHE A 140 -22.66 9.01 5.24
N GLU A 141 -23.00 10.19 4.73
CA GLU A 141 -24.39 10.55 4.42
C GLU A 141 -25.00 9.57 3.39
N PRO A 142 -26.34 9.38 3.40
CA PRO A 142 -27.00 8.39 2.55
C PRO A 142 -26.72 8.55 1.05
N GLU A 143 -26.57 9.79 0.56
CA GLU A 143 -26.29 10.08 -0.84
C GLU A 143 -24.86 9.66 -1.23
N GLU A 144 -23.86 10.03 -0.43
CA GLU A 144 -22.46 9.66 -0.60
C GLU A 144 -22.28 8.15 -0.52
N LYS A 145 -22.94 7.51 0.45
CA LYS A 145 -22.97 6.05 0.58
C LYS A 145 -23.50 5.38 -0.68
N ARG A 146 -24.55 5.93 -1.30
CA ARG A 146 -25.11 5.44 -2.56
C ARG A 146 -24.14 5.59 -3.72
N LYS A 147 -23.50 6.76 -3.87
CA LYS A 147 -22.48 7.01 -4.90
C LYS A 147 -21.29 6.05 -4.77
N LEU A 148 -20.76 5.87 -3.56
CA LEU A 148 -19.67 4.94 -3.28
C LEU A 148 -20.06 3.49 -3.58
N ALA A 149 -21.27 3.07 -3.20
CA ALA A 149 -21.77 1.74 -3.51
C ALA A 149 -21.92 1.52 -5.03
N PHE A 150 -22.29 2.55 -5.79
CA PHE A 150 -22.32 2.48 -7.25
C PHE A 150 -20.92 2.33 -7.85
N ILE A 151 -19.95 3.13 -7.40
CA ILE A 151 -18.55 3.03 -7.83
C ILE A 151 -18.02 1.61 -7.54
N PHE A 152 -18.20 1.14 -6.31
CA PHE A 152 -17.78 -0.21 -5.90
C PHE A 152 -18.42 -1.30 -6.76
N LYS A 153 -19.73 -1.19 -7.08
CA LYS A 153 -20.41 -2.11 -7.99
C LYS A 153 -19.74 -2.12 -9.37
N LYS A 154 -19.43 -0.95 -9.93
CA LYS A 154 -18.81 -0.85 -11.27
C LYS A 154 -17.38 -1.38 -11.30
N ILE A 155 -16.60 -1.19 -10.24
CA ILE A 155 -15.29 -1.81 -10.09
C ILE A 155 -15.44 -3.33 -9.98
N SER A 156 -16.39 -3.83 -9.17
CA SER A 156 -16.63 -5.27 -8.97
C SER A 156 -17.05 -6.00 -10.25
N GLU A 157 -17.69 -5.32 -11.20
CA GLU A 157 -18.10 -5.86 -12.51
C GLU A 157 -16.93 -5.98 -13.52
N LEU A 158 -15.76 -5.37 -13.25
CA LEU A 158 -14.58 -5.51 -14.12
C LEU A 158 -14.11 -6.96 -14.11
N LYS A 159 -13.71 -7.51 -15.26
CA LYS A 159 -13.34 -8.94 -15.34
C LYS A 159 -11.95 -9.24 -14.80
N ASP A 160 -11.02 -8.31 -15.00
CA ASP A 160 -9.62 -8.45 -14.65
C ASP A 160 -9.41 -8.15 -13.16
N GLN A 161 -8.89 -9.13 -12.41
CA GLN A 161 -8.69 -8.99 -10.96
C GLN A 161 -7.62 -7.95 -10.61
N ASP A 162 -6.55 -7.84 -11.39
CA ASP A 162 -5.46 -6.90 -11.08
C ASP A 162 -5.93 -5.46 -11.29
N ILE A 163 -6.75 -5.23 -12.32
CA ILE A 163 -7.40 -3.94 -12.55
C ILE A 163 -8.41 -3.62 -11.43
N ARG A 164 -9.18 -4.62 -10.98
CA ARG A 164 -10.09 -4.46 -9.82
C ARG A 164 -9.35 -4.12 -8.54
N ASP A 165 -8.23 -4.79 -8.26
CA ASP A 165 -7.46 -4.58 -7.04
C ASP A 165 -6.79 -3.19 -7.04
N PHE A 166 -6.51 -2.64 -8.23
CA PHE A 166 -5.91 -1.32 -8.38
C PHE A 166 -6.90 -0.16 -8.18
N PHE A 167 -8.14 -0.28 -8.66
CA PHE A 167 -9.16 0.77 -8.55
C PHE A 167 -9.89 0.76 -7.20
#